data_AF-A0A212EMB6-F1
#
_entry.id   AF-A0A212EMB6-F1
#
_cell.length_a   1.000
_cell.length_b   1.000
_cell.length_c   1.000
_cell.angle_alpha   90.00
_cell.angle_beta   90.00
_cell.angle_gamma   90.00
#
_symmetry.space_group_name_H-M   'P 1'
#
loop_
_entity.id
_entity.type
_entity.pdbx_description
1 polymer ?
#
loop_
_entity_poly.entity_id
_entity_poly.type
_entity_poly.pdbx_seq_one_letter_code
_entity_poly.pdbx_strand_id
1 'polypeptide(L)'
;SECEKFNIDPEMSEAWREAELIKTGLTNLWTPFEQYNEEYESLAGQKWIVVQRKLHQLDDFVSKWEGVLEPFTSVTLVIKRELDKYSELTIALKYLRGSDFTEKHWREVFGLLGMEYVGQLLEWDPRLLAAGQDIKKQMKTLQKINSSASSEAAIRSALVELELWYEGARLTIEYYTDRAKKDTPLVRDYKELIEKVEEQQWVVAGLGGRGQAAGWEGTLADARGLLEAARRAQRRPDSEKDGSGRAGGEVGSLLRDTFRYLTRSKLRDDFQRPVLQKASLIIKQDNRVRLCVRMRHER
;
A
#
# COMPACT_ATOMS: atom_id res chain seq x y z
N SER A 1 -18.91 -6.98 70.32
CA SER A 1 -19.69 -6.16 69.34
C SER A 1 -20.46 -5.08 70.10
N GLU A 2 -21.00 -4.04 69.45
CA GLU A 2 -21.86 -3.06 70.16
C GLU A 2 -23.09 -3.73 70.80
N CYS A 3 -23.59 -4.84 70.23
CA CYS A 3 -24.70 -5.62 70.78
C CYS A 3 -24.42 -6.22 72.16
N GLU A 4 -23.19 -6.70 72.41
CA GLU A 4 -22.76 -7.18 73.73
C GLU A 4 -22.73 -6.05 74.78
N LYS A 5 -22.49 -4.80 74.37
CA LYS A 5 -22.51 -3.64 75.28
C LYS A 5 -23.93 -3.25 75.70
N PHE A 6 -24.94 -3.58 74.89
CA PHE A 6 -26.35 -3.26 75.15
C PHE A 6 -27.17 -4.48 75.60
N ASN A 7 -26.54 -5.63 75.85
CA ASN A 7 -27.19 -6.87 76.29
C ASN A 7 -28.32 -7.32 75.33
N ILE A 8 -28.16 -7.01 74.03
CA ILE A 8 -29.06 -7.41 72.96
C ILE A 8 -28.55 -8.74 72.42
N ASP A 9 -29.41 -9.75 72.37
CA ASP A 9 -29.10 -11.05 71.78
C ASP A 9 -28.72 -10.86 70.30
N PRO A 10 -27.48 -11.15 69.89
CA PRO A 10 -27.00 -10.90 68.54
C PRO A 10 -27.51 -11.93 67.52
N GLU A 11 -28.49 -12.76 67.88
CA GLU A 11 -29.11 -13.70 66.94
C GLU A 11 -29.69 -12.94 65.74
N MET A 12 -28.96 -13.04 64.62
CA MET A 12 -29.42 -12.59 63.32
C MET A 12 -30.75 -13.25 63.03
N SER A 13 -31.82 -12.44 62.94
CA SER A 13 -33.15 -12.91 62.57
C SER A 13 -33.06 -13.82 61.34
N GLU A 14 -33.89 -14.86 61.31
CA GLU A 14 -33.97 -15.81 60.20
C GLU A 14 -34.07 -15.09 58.84
N ALA A 15 -34.83 -13.99 58.79
CA ALA A 15 -34.95 -13.13 57.62
C ALA A 15 -33.60 -12.54 57.13
N TRP A 16 -32.69 -12.19 58.06
CA TRP A 16 -31.36 -11.71 57.69
C TRP A 16 -30.45 -12.85 57.18
N ARG A 17 -30.59 -14.06 57.72
CA ARG A 17 -29.86 -15.24 57.23
C ARG A 17 -30.31 -15.62 55.82
N GLU A 18 -31.60 -15.58 55.57
CA GLU A 18 -32.18 -15.77 54.23
C GLU A 18 -31.72 -14.68 53.26
N ALA A 19 -31.73 -13.42 53.68
CA ALA A 19 -31.26 -12.30 52.86
C ALA A 19 -29.78 -12.44 52.47
N GLU A 20 -28.91 -12.84 53.41
CA GLU A 20 -27.48 -13.05 53.11
C GLU A 20 -27.26 -14.26 52.19
N LEU A 21 -28.08 -15.32 52.32
CA LEU A 21 -28.05 -16.46 51.41
C LEU A 21 -28.48 -16.07 49.99
N ILE A 22 -29.53 -15.26 49.84
CA ILE A 22 -29.99 -14.76 48.54
C ILE A 22 -28.92 -13.85 47.92
N LYS A 23 -28.36 -12.93 48.72
CA LYS A 23 -27.31 -12.02 48.29
C LYS A 23 -26.08 -12.78 47.80
N THR A 24 -25.56 -13.73 48.58
CA THR A 24 -24.41 -14.55 48.21
C THR A 24 -24.68 -15.40 46.97
N GLY A 25 -25.88 -15.97 46.85
CA GLY A 25 -26.32 -16.70 45.65
C GLY A 25 -26.35 -15.82 44.40
N LEU A 26 -26.91 -14.60 44.50
CA LEU A 26 -26.94 -13.63 43.40
C LEU A 26 -25.53 -13.13 43.04
N THR A 27 -24.69 -12.81 44.02
CA THR A 27 -23.29 -12.43 43.78
C THR A 27 -22.59 -13.53 42.97
N ASN A 28 -22.63 -14.78 43.44
CA ASN A 28 -21.99 -15.90 42.74
C ASN A 28 -22.53 -16.13 41.32
N LEU A 29 -23.82 -15.84 41.09
CA LEU A 29 -24.44 -15.96 39.77
C LEU A 29 -23.94 -14.89 38.78
N TRP A 30 -23.71 -13.67 39.24
CA TRP A 30 -23.33 -12.52 38.40
C TRP A 30 -21.82 -12.30 38.28
N THR A 31 -21.01 -12.75 39.25
CA THR A 31 -19.53 -12.63 39.21
C THR A 31 -18.90 -13.07 37.88
N PRO A 32 -19.29 -14.21 37.26
CA PRO A 32 -18.70 -14.62 35.98
C PRO A 32 -19.00 -13.63 34.84
N PHE A 33 -20.17 -12.99 34.86
CA PHE A 33 -20.53 -12.00 33.85
C PHE A 33 -19.79 -10.68 34.03
N GLU A 34 -19.58 -10.25 35.27
CA GLU A 34 -18.77 -9.07 35.57
C GLU A 34 -17.33 -9.27 35.08
N GLN A 35 -16.70 -10.38 35.42
CA GLN A 35 -15.36 -10.75 34.95
C GLN A 35 -15.29 -10.86 33.42
N TYR A 36 -16.30 -11.46 32.78
CA TYR A 36 -16.39 -11.53 31.32
C TYR A 36 -16.46 -10.14 30.70
N ASN A 37 -17.30 -9.25 31.25
CA ASN A 37 -17.50 -7.92 30.72
C ASN A 37 -16.24 -7.05 30.88
N GLU A 38 -15.54 -7.15 32.01
CA GLU A 38 -14.25 -6.46 32.22
C GLU A 38 -13.20 -6.87 31.17
N GLU A 39 -13.07 -8.17 30.91
CA GLU A 39 -12.15 -8.68 29.88
C GLU A 39 -12.58 -8.29 28.47
N TYR A 40 -13.89 -8.34 28.19
CA TYR A 40 -14.47 -7.90 26.93
C TYR A 40 -14.18 -6.42 26.67
N GLU A 41 -14.41 -5.55 27.66
CA GLU A 41 -14.13 -4.11 27.58
C GLU A 41 -12.64 -3.84 27.42
N SER A 42 -11.79 -4.62 28.09
CA SER A 42 -10.33 -4.55 27.93
C SER A 42 -9.86 -4.92 26.52
N LEU A 43 -10.51 -5.91 25.89
CA LEU A 43 -10.28 -6.23 24.48
C LEU A 43 -10.83 -5.15 23.55
N ALA A 44 -12.03 -4.65 23.84
CA ALA A 44 -12.71 -3.67 23.00
C ALA A 44 -12.10 -2.26 23.07
N GLY A 45 -11.47 -1.90 24.18
CA GLY A 45 -10.76 -0.63 24.35
C GLY A 45 -9.41 -0.55 23.62
N GLN A 46 -8.98 -1.62 22.95
CA GLN A 46 -7.71 -1.63 22.23
C GLN A 46 -7.84 -0.96 20.85
N LYS A 47 -6.74 -0.34 20.39
CA LYS A 47 -6.67 0.19 19.03
C LYS A 47 -6.71 -0.95 18.02
N TRP A 48 -7.43 -0.78 16.91
CA TRP A 48 -7.55 -1.79 15.85
C TRP A 48 -6.18 -2.24 15.33
N ILE A 49 -5.21 -1.32 15.24
CA ILE A 49 -3.84 -1.62 14.80
C ILE A 49 -3.09 -2.62 15.71
N VAL A 50 -3.46 -2.70 16.99
CA VAL A 50 -2.91 -3.66 17.95
C VAL A 50 -3.63 -4.99 17.78
N VAL A 51 -4.97 -4.96 17.76
CA VAL A 51 -5.79 -6.18 17.70
C VAL A 51 -5.57 -6.96 16.40
N GLN A 52 -5.44 -6.26 15.26
CA GLN A 52 -5.21 -6.92 13.97
C GLN A 52 -3.91 -7.76 13.89
N ARG A 53 -2.92 -7.45 14.76
CA ARG A 53 -1.67 -8.20 14.89
C ARG A 53 -1.78 -9.38 15.85
N LYS A 54 -2.75 -9.33 16.76
CA LYS A 54 -2.96 -10.30 17.84
C LYS A 54 -4.35 -10.93 17.77
N LEU A 55 -4.83 -11.26 16.57
CA LEU A 55 -6.16 -11.86 16.39
C LEU A 55 -6.35 -13.16 17.19
N HIS A 56 -5.28 -13.91 17.45
CA HIS A 56 -5.31 -15.12 18.29
C HIS A 56 -5.83 -14.85 19.71
N GLN A 57 -5.70 -13.62 20.23
CA GLN A 57 -6.23 -13.26 21.55
C GLN A 57 -7.75 -13.38 21.61
N LEU A 58 -8.45 -13.27 20.47
CA LEU A 58 -9.88 -13.53 20.39
C LEU A 58 -10.19 -15.02 20.56
N ASP A 59 -9.38 -15.90 19.95
CA ASP A 59 -9.52 -17.35 20.10
C ASP A 59 -9.17 -17.80 21.53
N ASP A 60 -8.14 -17.20 22.13
CA ASP A 60 -7.76 -17.44 23.53
C ASP A 60 -8.86 -16.99 24.49
N PHE A 61 -9.46 -15.82 24.24
CA PHE A 61 -10.60 -15.31 25.00
C PHE A 61 -11.81 -16.26 24.91
N VAL A 62 -12.16 -16.71 23.71
CA VAL A 62 -13.26 -17.66 23.52
C VAL A 62 -12.98 -18.97 24.25
N SER A 63 -11.79 -19.55 24.05
CA SER A 63 -11.41 -20.83 24.66
C SER A 63 -11.37 -20.77 26.18
N LYS A 64 -10.87 -19.67 26.74
CA LYS A 64 -10.85 -19.43 28.18
C LYS A 64 -12.26 -19.42 28.75
N TRP A 65 -13.16 -18.63 28.16
CA TRP A 65 -14.51 -18.47 28.70
C TRP A 65 -15.38 -19.69 28.46
N GLU A 66 -15.19 -20.44 27.37
CA GLU A 66 -15.81 -21.75 27.16
C GLU A 66 -15.50 -22.75 28.28
N GLY A 67 -14.28 -22.71 28.83
CA GLY A 67 -13.86 -23.55 29.96
C GLY A 67 -14.48 -23.19 31.32
N VAL A 68 -15.09 -22.01 31.45
CA VAL A 68 -15.63 -21.47 32.73
C VAL A 68 -17.17 -21.40 32.70
N LEU A 69 -17.83 -21.92 31.65
CA LEU A 69 -19.29 -21.86 31.51
C LEU A 69 -20.05 -22.79 32.47
N GLU A 70 -19.38 -23.80 33.05
CA GLU A 70 -20.00 -24.73 33.99
C GLU A 70 -19.91 -24.22 35.45
N PRO A 71 -21.00 -24.24 36.23
CA PRO A 71 -22.33 -24.78 35.90
C PRO A 71 -23.13 -23.87 34.94
N PHE A 72 -23.91 -24.48 34.04
CA PHE A 72 -24.78 -23.74 33.12
C PHE A 72 -25.94 -23.08 33.87
N THR A 73 -25.83 -21.77 34.07
CA THR A 73 -26.85 -20.90 34.67
C THR A 73 -27.46 -20.01 33.59
N SER A 74 -28.52 -19.27 33.91
CA SER A 74 -29.11 -18.28 32.99
C SER A 74 -28.07 -17.27 32.49
N VAL A 75 -27.13 -16.88 33.35
CA VAL A 75 -26.06 -15.91 33.04
C VAL A 75 -24.99 -16.54 32.15
N THR A 76 -24.45 -17.71 32.50
CA THR A 76 -23.41 -18.36 31.68
C THR A 76 -23.93 -18.80 30.31
N LEU A 77 -25.23 -19.07 30.17
CA LEU A 77 -25.87 -19.30 28.87
C LEU A 77 -25.91 -18.04 27.99
N VAL A 78 -26.02 -16.84 28.57
CA VAL A 78 -25.92 -15.58 27.81
C VAL A 78 -24.49 -15.42 27.30
N ILE A 79 -23.49 -15.64 28.17
CA ILE A 79 -22.07 -15.59 27.78
C ILE A 79 -21.80 -16.56 26.64
N LYS A 80 -22.28 -17.80 26.74
CA LYS A 80 -22.15 -18.82 25.68
C LYS A 80 -22.66 -18.33 24.31
N ARG A 81 -23.85 -17.71 24.28
CA ARG A 81 -24.42 -17.18 23.02
C ARG A 81 -23.59 -16.04 22.44
N GLU A 82 -22.95 -15.23 23.27
CA GLU A 82 -22.03 -14.19 22.81
C GLU A 82 -20.73 -14.80 22.27
N LEU A 83 -20.17 -15.81 22.94
CA LEU A 83 -18.97 -16.52 22.49
C LEU A 83 -19.17 -17.20 21.12
N ASP A 84 -20.35 -17.78 20.86
CA ASP A 84 -20.69 -18.39 19.56
C ASP A 84 -20.58 -17.38 18.39
N LYS A 85 -20.79 -16.08 18.64
CA LYS A 85 -20.58 -15.04 17.61
C LYS A 85 -19.11 -14.88 17.27
N TYR A 86 -18.22 -15.06 18.24
CA TYR A 86 -16.79 -14.85 18.11
C TYR A 86 -16.03 -16.11 17.66
N SER A 87 -16.61 -17.30 17.88
CA SER A 87 -16.07 -18.57 17.39
C SER A 87 -15.69 -18.51 15.91
N GLU A 88 -14.47 -18.90 15.52
CA GLU A 88 -13.96 -18.86 14.13
C GLU A 88 -13.90 -17.46 13.46
N LEU A 89 -14.24 -16.39 14.18
CA LEU A 89 -14.27 -15.02 13.62
C LEU A 89 -12.86 -14.56 13.24
N THR A 90 -11.83 -15.03 13.96
CA THR A 90 -10.40 -14.78 13.69
C THR A 90 -10.00 -15.09 12.25
N ILE A 91 -10.56 -16.17 11.66
CA ILE A 91 -10.26 -16.57 10.28
C ILE A 91 -10.79 -15.53 9.28
N ALA A 92 -11.95 -14.93 9.55
CA ALA A 92 -12.53 -13.91 8.69
C ALA A 92 -11.89 -12.52 8.93
N LEU A 93 -11.60 -12.17 10.19
CA LEU A 93 -10.96 -10.89 10.56
C LEU A 93 -9.59 -10.71 9.94
N LYS A 94 -8.86 -11.79 9.60
CA LYS A 94 -7.57 -11.67 8.91
C LYS A 94 -7.67 -10.95 7.55
N TYR A 95 -8.83 -11.01 6.89
CA TYR A 95 -9.09 -10.30 5.63
C TYR A 95 -9.51 -8.84 5.85
N LEU A 96 -9.80 -8.44 7.09
CA LEU A 96 -10.22 -7.10 7.47
C LEU A 96 -9.09 -6.27 8.09
N ARG A 97 -7.84 -6.79 8.14
CA ARG A 97 -6.67 -6.06 8.67
C ARG A 97 -6.52 -4.68 8.02
N GLY A 98 -6.73 -4.62 6.71
CA GLY A 98 -6.89 -3.38 5.97
C GLY A 98 -5.62 -2.55 5.80
N SER A 99 -4.43 -3.14 5.89
CA SER A 99 -3.15 -2.44 5.64
C SER A 99 -3.10 -1.80 4.24
N ASP A 100 -3.68 -2.49 3.27
CA ASP A 100 -3.62 -2.11 1.84
C ASP A 100 -4.90 -1.41 1.37
N PHE A 101 -5.87 -1.23 2.28
CA PHE A 101 -7.22 -0.76 1.94
C PHE A 101 -7.22 0.73 1.65
N THR A 102 -8.04 1.10 0.67
CA THR A 102 -8.34 2.49 0.35
C THR A 102 -9.68 2.85 0.94
N GLU A 103 -10.04 4.13 0.90
CA GLU A 103 -11.37 4.58 1.31
C GLU A 103 -12.49 3.81 0.59
N LYS A 104 -12.30 3.53 -0.71
CA LYS A 104 -13.23 2.76 -1.53
C LYS A 104 -13.43 1.34 -0.99
N HIS A 105 -12.33 0.64 -0.69
CA HIS A 105 -12.39 -0.72 -0.13
C HIS A 105 -13.09 -0.74 1.23
N TRP A 106 -12.80 0.24 2.10
CA TRP A 106 -13.50 0.35 3.37
C TRP A 106 -15.00 0.59 3.17
N ARG A 107 -15.41 1.51 2.30
CA ARG A 107 -16.84 1.73 2.00
C ARG A 107 -17.55 0.47 1.51
N GLU A 108 -16.89 -0.31 0.66
CA GLU A 108 -17.43 -1.59 0.19
C GLU A 108 -17.59 -2.60 1.33
N VAL A 109 -16.60 -2.72 2.22
CA VAL A 109 -16.67 -3.58 3.40
C VAL A 109 -17.79 -3.16 4.35
N PHE A 110 -17.88 -1.87 4.70
CA PHE A 110 -18.95 -1.36 5.57
C PHE A 110 -20.33 -1.59 4.95
N GLY A 111 -20.47 -1.38 3.64
CA GLY A 111 -21.70 -1.67 2.90
C GLY A 111 -22.08 -3.17 2.91
N LEU A 112 -21.10 -4.07 2.76
CA LEU A 112 -21.32 -5.52 2.83
C LEU A 112 -21.76 -5.99 4.21
N LEU A 113 -21.28 -5.33 5.26
CA LEU A 113 -21.62 -5.65 6.65
C LEU A 113 -22.89 -4.93 7.14
N GLY A 114 -23.52 -4.10 6.31
CA GLY A 114 -24.69 -3.32 6.71
C GLY A 114 -24.39 -2.26 7.78
N MET A 115 -23.13 -1.82 7.86
CA MET A 115 -22.65 -0.87 8.86
C MET A 115 -22.55 0.53 8.25
N GLU A 116 -22.82 1.56 9.06
CA GLU A 116 -22.56 2.94 8.66
C GLU A 116 -21.05 3.17 8.53
N TYR A 117 -20.65 3.84 7.45
CA TYR A 117 -19.25 4.13 7.18
C TYR A 117 -18.70 5.20 8.14
N VAL A 118 -17.77 4.81 9.01
CA VAL A 118 -17.14 5.72 10.01
C VAL A 118 -15.70 6.10 9.63
N GLY A 119 -15.23 5.71 8.45
CA GLY A 119 -13.85 5.94 8.01
C GLY A 119 -12.98 4.69 8.11
N GLN A 120 -11.68 4.89 8.27
CA GLN A 120 -10.75 3.81 8.60
C GLN A 120 -10.92 3.40 10.06
N LEU A 121 -10.91 2.09 10.33
CA LEU A 121 -10.96 1.56 11.71
C LEU A 121 -9.69 1.94 12.47
N LEU A 122 -9.80 2.96 13.31
CA LEU A 122 -8.74 3.40 14.23
C LEU A 122 -8.78 2.61 15.54
N GLU A 123 -9.98 2.35 16.04
CA GLU A 123 -10.28 1.65 17.29
C GLU A 123 -10.96 0.32 17.01
N TRP A 124 -10.85 -0.64 17.94
CA TRP A 124 -11.62 -1.87 17.86
C TRP A 124 -13.10 -1.53 18.00
N ASP A 125 -13.82 -1.63 16.90
CA ASP A 125 -15.22 -1.24 16.86
C ASP A 125 -16.10 -2.39 17.37
N PRO A 126 -16.85 -2.22 18.49
CA PRO A 126 -17.80 -3.23 18.96
C PRO A 126 -18.83 -3.62 17.90
N ARG A 127 -19.11 -2.74 16.93
CA ARG A 127 -20.03 -3.04 15.82
C ARG A 127 -19.49 -4.12 14.88
N LEU A 128 -18.17 -4.29 14.77
CA LEU A 128 -17.59 -5.42 14.01
C LEU A 128 -17.88 -6.76 14.69
N LEU A 129 -17.83 -6.78 16.02
CA LEU A 129 -18.17 -7.97 16.81
C LEU A 129 -19.66 -8.30 16.69
N ALA A 130 -20.52 -7.28 16.75
CA ALA A 130 -21.95 -7.44 16.51
C ALA A 130 -22.24 -7.96 15.08
N ALA A 131 -21.47 -7.50 14.10
CA ALA A 131 -21.53 -7.98 12.71
C ALA A 131 -20.79 -9.32 12.48
N GLY A 132 -20.30 -9.99 13.51
CA GLY A 132 -19.45 -11.18 13.39
C GLY A 132 -20.06 -12.30 12.55
N GLN A 133 -21.38 -12.51 12.66
CA GLN A 133 -22.08 -13.51 11.84
C GLN A 133 -22.12 -13.13 10.35
N ASP A 134 -22.29 -11.85 10.04
CA ASP A 134 -22.33 -11.38 8.66
C ASP A 134 -20.92 -11.32 8.04
N ILE A 135 -19.90 -11.02 8.84
CA ILE A 135 -18.48 -11.15 8.47
C ILE A 135 -18.18 -12.60 8.04
N LYS A 136 -18.61 -13.60 8.83
CA LYS A 136 -18.42 -15.02 8.49
C LYS A 136 -19.13 -15.39 7.20
N LYS A 137 -20.40 -14.97 7.03
CA LYS A 137 -21.17 -15.22 5.78
C LYS A 137 -20.48 -14.62 4.55
N GLN A 138 -19.95 -13.41 4.68
CA GLN A 138 -19.30 -12.68 3.58
C GLN A 138 -17.80 -12.96 3.44
N MET A 139 -17.26 -13.96 4.15
CA MET A 139 -15.82 -14.25 4.19
C MET A 139 -15.17 -14.37 2.80
N LYS A 140 -15.84 -15.03 1.86
CA LYS A 140 -15.34 -15.18 0.47
C LYS A 140 -15.27 -13.84 -0.27
N THR A 141 -16.23 -12.96 -0.04
CA THR A 141 -16.28 -11.62 -0.64
C THR A 141 -15.21 -10.73 -0.03
N LEU A 142 -15.05 -10.76 1.30
CA LEU A 142 -13.98 -10.05 2.02
C LEU A 142 -12.59 -10.49 1.56
N GLN A 143 -12.39 -11.79 1.34
CA GLN A 143 -11.15 -12.31 0.79
C GLN A 143 -10.85 -11.72 -0.60
N LYS A 144 -11.86 -11.61 -1.47
CA LYS A 144 -11.71 -11.00 -2.81
C LYS A 144 -11.31 -9.54 -2.71
N ILE A 145 -12.02 -8.76 -1.87
CA ILE A 145 -11.69 -7.34 -1.64
C ILE A 145 -10.25 -7.22 -1.13
N ASN A 146 -9.84 -8.04 -0.17
CA ASN A 146 -8.49 -8.02 0.35
C ASN A 146 -7.43 -8.35 -0.71
N SER A 147 -7.67 -9.37 -1.54
CA SER A 147 -6.76 -9.70 -2.65
C SER A 147 -6.67 -8.58 -3.69
N SER A 148 -7.81 -7.94 -4.00
CA SER A 148 -7.86 -6.80 -4.93
C SER A 148 -7.06 -5.63 -4.37
N ALA A 149 -7.33 -5.24 -3.12
CA ALA A 149 -6.64 -4.14 -2.45
C ALA A 149 -5.12 -4.37 -2.38
N SER A 150 -4.69 -5.59 -2.08
CA SER A 150 -3.27 -5.92 -2.03
C SER A 150 -2.61 -5.86 -3.41
N SER A 151 -3.28 -6.36 -4.45
CA SER A 151 -2.78 -6.22 -5.83
C SER A 151 -2.71 -4.76 -6.29
N GLU A 152 -3.70 -3.93 -5.94
CA GLU A 152 -3.70 -2.50 -6.24
C GLU A 152 -2.64 -1.73 -5.44
N ALA A 153 -2.37 -2.12 -4.19
CA ALA A 153 -1.27 -1.56 -3.40
C ALA A 153 0.09 -1.92 -4.00
N ALA A 154 0.28 -3.16 -4.46
CA ALA A 154 1.50 -3.58 -5.15
C ALA A 154 1.71 -2.79 -6.45
N ILE A 155 0.66 -2.60 -7.26
CA ILE A 155 0.72 -1.77 -8.48
C ILE A 155 1.09 -0.33 -8.13
N ARG A 156 0.45 0.27 -7.11
CA ARG A 156 0.77 1.64 -6.69
C ARG A 156 2.21 1.78 -6.21
N SER A 157 2.72 0.83 -5.41
CA SER A 157 4.12 0.83 -4.96
C SER A 157 5.08 0.77 -6.13
N ALA A 158 4.84 -0.14 -7.09
CA ALA A 158 5.67 -0.29 -8.27
C ALA A 158 5.68 0.99 -9.14
N LEU A 159 4.54 1.67 -9.29
CA LEU A 159 4.47 2.95 -10.01
C LEU A 159 5.20 4.08 -9.28
N VAL A 160 5.13 4.14 -7.94
CA VAL A 160 5.88 5.12 -7.14
C VAL A 160 7.39 4.87 -7.23
N GLU A 161 7.82 3.60 -7.19
CA GLU A 161 9.23 3.23 -7.38
C GLU A 161 9.72 3.60 -8.79
N LEU A 162 8.89 3.38 -9.81
CA LEU A 162 9.18 3.81 -11.18
C LEU A 162 9.31 5.32 -11.29
N GLU A 163 8.41 6.08 -10.67
CA GLU A 163 8.45 7.55 -10.60
C GLU A 163 9.76 8.03 -9.96
N LEU A 164 10.09 7.50 -8.79
CA LEU A 164 11.32 7.83 -8.07
C LEU A 164 12.58 7.47 -8.89
N TRP A 165 12.59 6.30 -9.54
CA TRP A 165 13.68 5.92 -10.43
C TRP A 165 13.79 6.87 -11.63
N TYR A 166 12.66 7.20 -12.25
CA TYR A 166 12.62 8.09 -13.41
C TYR A 166 13.11 9.51 -13.06
N GLU A 167 12.81 9.97 -11.84
CA GLU A 167 13.34 11.21 -11.27
C GLU A 167 14.82 11.12 -10.88
N GLY A 168 15.29 9.97 -10.44
CA GLY A 168 16.69 9.73 -10.11
C GLY A 168 17.60 9.51 -11.32
N ALA A 169 17.04 9.15 -12.48
CA ALA A 169 17.79 8.72 -13.65
C ALA A 169 18.64 9.86 -14.26
N ARG A 170 19.96 9.64 -14.26
CA ARG A 170 20.98 10.57 -14.78
C ARG A 170 21.97 9.84 -15.67
N LEU A 171 22.54 10.55 -16.64
CA LEU A 171 23.61 10.07 -17.51
C LEU A 171 24.97 10.49 -16.94
N THR A 172 25.93 9.58 -17.04
CA THR A 172 27.32 9.77 -16.63
C THR A 172 28.09 10.38 -17.80
N ILE A 173 28.39 11.66 -17.69
CA ILE A 173 29.14 12.43 -18.70
C ILE A 173 30.58 12.54 -18.26
N GLU A 174 31.49 12.19 -19.16
CA GLU A 174 32.90 12.47 -19.04
C GLU A 174 33.39 13.38 -20.14
N TYR A 175 34.41 14.18 -19.87
CA TYR A 175 34.98 15.09 -20.85
C TYR A 175 36.22 14.48 -21.47
N TYR A 176 36.18 14.26 -22.78
CA TYR A 176 37.34 13.84 -23.56
C TYR A 176 37.95 15.06 -24.26
N THR A 177 39.22 15.33 -23.95
CA THR A 177 39.97 16.40 -24.60
C THR A 177 40.65 15.85 -25.85
N ASP A 178 40.19 16.29 -27.02
CA ASP A 178 40.79 15.91 -28.30
C ASP A 178 42.19 16.54 -28.48
N ARG A 179 42.98 16.04 -29.45
CA ARG A 179 44.29 16.59 -29.87
C ARG A 179 44.22 18.07 -30.23
N ALA A 180 43.05 18.56 -30.63
CA ALA A 180 42.75 19.98 -30.88
C ALA A 180 42.43 20.80 -29.61
N LYS A 181 42.69 20.27 -28.39
CA LYS A 181 42.38 20.89 -27.09
C LYS A 181 40.92 21.28 -26.90
N LYS A 182 39.99 20.52 -27.51
CA LYS A 182 38.55 20.75 -27.39
C LYS A 182 37.94 19.70 -26.49
N ASP A 183 37.36 20.14 -25.38
CA ASP A 183 36.62 19.25 -24.47
C ASP A 183 35.29 18.85 -25.11
N THR A 184 35.12 17.55 -25.33
CA THR A 184 33.89 16.98 -25.86
C THR A 184 33.25 16.11 -24.78
N PRO A 185 32.01 16.42 -24.34
CA PRO A 185 31.28 15.58 -23.40
C PRO A 185 30.90 14.26 -24.08
N LEU A 186 31.25 13.16 -23.44
CA LEU A 186 31.02 11.78 -23.85
C LEU A 186 30.20 11.08 -22.76
N VAL A 187 29.07 10.49 -23.14
CA VAL A 187 28.26 9.70 -22.22
C VAL A 187 28.74 8.24 -22.25
N ARG A 188 29.05 7.65 -21.10
CA ARG A 188 29.57 6.26 -21.03
C ARG A 188 28.48 5.20 -20.78
N ASP A 189 27.43 5.56 -20.07
CA ASP A 189 26.46 4.66 -19.43
C ASP A 189 25.17 4.44 -20.23
N TYR A 190 25.14 4.73 -21.53
CA TYR A 190 23.94 4.48 -22.36
C TYR A 190 23.47 3.03 -22.29
N LYS A 191 24.40 2.06 -22.25
CA LYS A 191 24.03 0.63 -22.23
C LYS A 191 23.25 0.30 -20.97
N GLU A 192 23.80 0.67 -19.81
CA GLU A 192 23.20 0.42 -18.50
C GLU A 192 21.84 1.13 -18.35
N LEU A 193 21.73 2.38 -18.81
CA LEU A 193 20.47 3.11 -18.71
C LEU A 193 19.40 2.54 -19.64
N ILE A 194 19.76 2.08 -20.86
CA ILE A 194 18.82 1.42 -21.76
C ILE A 194 18.34 0.10 -21.17
N GLU A 195 19.24 -0.73 -20.63
CA GLU A 195 18.89 -1.99 -19.98
C GLU A 195 17.92 -1.77 -18.81
N LYS A 196 18.15 -0.73 -17.99
CA LYS A 196 17.21 -0.34 -16.93
C LYS A 196 15.85 0.13 -17.46
N VAL A 197 15.82 0.89 -18.55
CA VAL A 197 14.55 1.30 -19.18
C VAL A 197 13.78 0.07 -19.69
N GLU A 198 14.46 -0.91 -20.27
CA GLU A 198 13.84 -2.16 -20.74
C GLU A 198 13.27 -2.99 -19.60
N GLU A 199 13.99 -3.08 -18.47
CA GLU A 199 13.50 -3.71 -17.25
C GLU A 199 12.22 -3.03 -16.74
N GLN A 200 12.21 -1.69 -16.66
CA GLN A 200 11.03 -0.93 -16.24
C GLN A 200 9.86 -1.08 -17.22
N GLN A 201 10.12 -1.18 -18.53
CA GLN A 201 9.09 -1.49 -19.52
C GLN A 201 8.45 -2.86 -19.27
N TRP A 202 9.25 -3.85 -18.91
CA TRP A 202 8.74 -5.19 -18.59
C TRP A 202 7.89 -5.18 -17.31
N VAL A 203 8.33 -4.46 -16.27
CA VAL A 203 7.55 -4.26 -15.04
C VAL A 203 6.20 -3.63 -15.36
N VAL A 204 6.18 -2.50 -16.08
CA VAL A 204 4.95 -1.77 -16.43
C VAL A 204 4.00 -2.64 -17.26
N ALA A 205 4.52 -3.41 -18.22
CA ALA A 205 3.71 -4.35 -19.00
C ALA A 205 3.06 -5.42 -18.10
N GLY A 206 3.79 -5.90 -17.08
CA GLY A 206 3.28 -6.84 -16.08
C GLY A 206 2.18 -6.27 -15.16
N LEU A 207 2.14 -4.95 -14.95
CA LEU A 207 1.08 -4.26 -14.17
C LEU A 207 -0.25 -4.13 -14.94
N GLY A 208 -0.26 -4.51 -16.23
CA GLY A 208 -1.50 -4.66 -16.99
C GLY A 208 -2.10 -3.36 -17.50
N GLY A 209 -1.34 -2.58 -18.28
CA GLY A 209 -1.77 -1.66 -19.35
C GLY A 209 -2.95 -0.69 -19.11
N ARG A 210 -3.44 -0.52 -17.88
CA ARG A 210 -4.66 0.26 -17.57
C ARG A 210 -4.32 1.42 -16.64
N GLY A 211 -4.95 2.56 -16.89
CA GLY A 211 -4.78 3.76 -16.05
C GLY A 211 -3.39 4.36 -16.17
N GLN A 212 -2.77 4.70 -15.03
CA GLN A 212 -1.49 5.39 -14.96
C GLN A 212 -0.34 4.61 -15.63
N ALA A 213 -0.37 3.28 -15.62
CA ALA A 213 0.65 2.42 -16.24
C ALA A 213 0.76 2.63 -17.76
N ALA A 214 -0.36 2.87 -18.46
CA ALA A 214 -0.35 3.09 -19.91
C ALA A 214 0.39 4.39 -20.31
N GLY A 215 0.33 5.42 -19.46
CA GLY A 215 1.10 6.65 -19.68
C GLY A 215 2.61 6.41 -19.54
N TRP A 216 3.01 5.48 -18.68
CA TRP A 216 4.41 5.10 -18.47
C TRP A 216 4.97 4.26 -19.62
N GLU A 217 4.18 3.38 -20.24
CA GLU A 217 4.61 2.62 -21.43
C GLU A 217 5.09 3.55 -22.55
N GLY A 218 4.29 4.56 -22.88
CA GLY A 218 4.67 5.56 -23.89
C GLY A 218 5.88 6.39 -23.48
N THR A 219 5.92 6.84 -22.21
CA THR A 219 7.02 7.64 -21.68
C THR A 219 8.36 6.89 -21.70
N LEU A 220 8.36 5.61 -21.34
CA LEU A 220 9.54 4.75 -21.36
C LEU A 220 9.96 4.39 -22.79
N ALA A 221 9.01 4.17 -23.70
CA ALA A 221 9.29 3.95 -25.12
C ALA A 221 9.97 5.16 -25.77
N ASP A 222 9.47 6.37 -25.49
CA ASP A 222 10.07 7.63 -25.95
C ASP A 222 11.49 7.82 -25.37
N ALA A 223 11.66 7.59 -24.07
CA ALA A 223 12.94 7.67 -23.39
C ALA A 223 13.99 6.72 -24.01
N ARG A 224 13.60 5.47 -24.26
CA ARG A 224 14.45 4.49 -24.93
C ARG A 224 14.83 4.96 -26.34
N GLY A 225 13.86 5.40 -27.14
CA GLY A 225 14.09 5.89 -28.49
C GLY A 225 15.12 7.02 -28.54
N LEU A 226 15.04 7.95 -27.58
CA LEU A 226 16.00 9.04 -27.44
C LEU A 226 17.39 8.57 -27.01
N LEU A 227 17.49 7.68 -26.01
CA LEU A 227 18.78 7.15 -25.56
C LEU A 227 19.50 6.39 -26.68
N GLU A 228 18.77 5.59 -27.45
CA GLU A 228 19.37 4.91 -28.59
C GLU A 228 19.74 5.87 -29.74
N ALA A 229 18.96 6.94 -29.96
CA ALA A 229 19.30 7.97 -30.95
C ALA A 229 20.57 8.74 -30.56
N ALA A 230 20.68 9.12 -29.29
CA ALA A 230 21.86 9.77 -28.72
C ALA A 230 23.10 8.87 -28.78
N ARG A 231 22.96 7.59 -28.40
CA ARG A 231 24.03 6.58 -28.51
C ARG A 231 24.52 6.40 -29.95
N ARG A 232 23.61 6.34 -30.93
CA ARG A 232 23.95 6.26 -32.36
C ARG A 232 24.64 7.54 -32.85
N ALA A 233 24.16 8.72 -32.42
CA ALA A 233 24.76 10.00 -32.78
C ALA A 233 26.20 10.14 -32.23
N GLN A 234 26.46 9.64 -31.02
CA GLN A 234 27.80 9.67 -30.41
C GLN A 234 28.78 8.65 -31.03
N ARG A 235 28.29 7.50 -31.51
CA ARG A 235 29.12 6.46 -32.16
C ARG A 235 29.35 6.67 -33.65
N ARG A 236 28.70 7.66 -34.28
CA ARG A 236 28.89 7.93 -35.71
C ARG A 236 30.33 8.39 -35.97
N PRO A 237 31.09 7.69 -36.83
CA PRO A 237 32.49 8.03 -37.11
C PRO A 237 32.66 9.42 -37.68
N ASP A 238 33.81 10.03 -37.39
CA ASP A 238 34.21 11.32 -37.95
C ASP A 238 34.43 11.27 -39.46
N SER A 239 34.66 10.09 -40.04
CA SER A 239 34.92 9.89 -41.47
C SER A 239 33.66 9.91 -42.36
N GLU A 240 32.46 9.72 -41.80
CA GLU A 240 31.19 9.85 -42.53
C GLU A 240 30.64 11.29 -42.47
N LYS A 241 31.46 12.23 -41.95
CA LYS A 241 31.14 13.65 -41.84
C LYS A 241 31.37 14.44 -43.14
N ASP A 242 32.16 13.90 -44.07
CA ASP A 242 32.61 14.62 -45.27
C ASP A 242 32.13 14.00 -46.60
N GLY A 243 31.43 12.86 -46.59
CA GLY A 243 31.25 12.02 -47.78
C GLY A 243 29.83 11.72 -48.29
N SER A 244 28.74 12.17 -47.65
CA SER A 244 27.38 11.79 -48.08
C SER A 244 26.53 13.00 -48.49
N GLY A 245 26.02 12.94 -49.71
CA GLY A 245 25.31 14.00 -50.42
C GLY A 245 24.17 14.66 -49.63
N ARG A 246 23.84 15.88 -50.09
CA ARG A 246 22.97 16.93 -49.55
C ARG A 246 21.75 16.54 -48.69
N ALA A 247 21.18 15.33 -48.80
CA ALA A 247 20.01 14.91 -48.01
C ALA A 247 20.35 14.16 -46.70
N GLY A 248 21.50 13.49 -46.60
CA GLY A 248 21.92 12.76 -45.39
C GLY A 248 22.69 13.61 -44.37
N GLY A 249 23.34 14.68 -44.85
CA GLY A 249 24.14 15.60 -44.04
C GLY A 249 23.33 16.53 -43.14
N GLU A 250 22.11 16.92 -43.54
CA GLU A 250 21.24 17.79 -42.75
C GLU A 250 20.72 17.09 -41.49
N VAL A 251 20.30 15.83 -41.57
CA VAL A 251 19.82 15.08 -40.40
C VAL A 251 20.97 14.78 -39.43
N GLY A 252 22.17 14.48 -39.95
CA GLY A 252 23.36 14.25 -39.13
C GLY A 252 23.93 15.51 -38.48
N SER A 253 23.86 16.67 -39.15
CA SER A 253 24.20 17.97 -38.57
C SER A 253 23.15 18.42 -37.57
N LEU A 254 21.85 18.27 -37.88
CA LEU A 254 20.76 18.49 -36.93
C LEU A 254 20.93 17.66 -35.67
N LEU A 255 21.17 16.35 -35.76
CA LEU A 255 21.35 15.51 -34.56
C LEU A 255 22.60 15.91 -33.76
N ARG A 256 23.69 16.35 -34.41
CA ARG A 256 24.89 16.85 -33.73
C ARG A 256 24.69 18.23 -33.12
N ASP A 257 23.94 19.10 -33.78
CA ASP A 257 23.66 20.45 -33.31
C ASP A 257 22.60 20.40 -32.23
N THR A 258 21.63 19.48 -32.30
CA THR A 258 20.72 19.15 -31.20
C THR A 258 21.50 18.53 -30.05
N PHE A 259 22.41 17.58 -30.28
CA PHE A 259 23.25 17.03 -29.20
C PHE A 259 24.16 18.09 -28.56
N ARG A 260 24.82 18.95 -29.37
CA ARG A 260 25.66 20.07 -28.90
C ARG A 260 24.85 21.19 -28.27
N TYR A 261 23.65 21.49 -28.75
CA TYR A 261 22.74 22.46 -28.18
C TYR A 261 22.20 21.95 -26.84
N LEU A 262 21.87 20.66 -26.75
CA LEU A 262 21.52 20.00 -25.49
C LEU A 262 22.71 20.01 -24.52
N THR A 263 23.94 19.71 -24.99
CA THR A 263 25.18 19.74 -24.18
C THR A 263 25.73 21.12 -23.85
N ARG A 264 25.46 22.16 -24.63
CA ARG A 264 25.99 23.52 -24.39
C ARG A 264 24.99 24.52 -23.83
N SER A 265 23.72 24.50 -24.26
CA SER A 265 22.73 25.52 -23.87
C SER A 265 21.96 25.17 -22.60
N LYS A 266 21.84 23.89 -22.24
CA LYS A 266 21.00 23.43 -21.12
C LYS A 266 21.64 22.39 -20.19
N LEU A 267 22.92 22.09 -20.39
CA LEU A 267 23.70 21.12 -19.61
C LEU A 267 24.73 21.77 -18.66
N ARG A 268 24.84 23.11 -18.64
CA ARG A 268 25.75 23.84 -17.75
C ARG A 268 25.10 24.31 -16.43
N ASP A 269 23.78 24.55 -16.41
CA ASP A 269 23.06 25.08 -15.23
C ASP A 269 22.12 24.09 -14.51
N ASP A 270 21.75 22.95 -15.11
CA ASP A 270 20.55 22.19 -14.67
C ASP A 270 20.79 20.69 -14.35
N PHE A 271 21.97 20.33 -13.83
CA PHE A 271 22.29 18.92 -13.48
C PHE A 271 21.51 18.37 -12.27
N GLN A 272 20.64 19.17 -11.65
CA GLN A 272 19.76 18.72 -10.57
C GLN A 272 18.47 18.02 -11.06
N ARG A 273 18.07 18.18 -12.33
CA ARG A 273 16.81 17.62 -12.83
C ARG A 273 16.99 16.30 -13.60
N PRO A 274 16.00 15.39 -13.56
CA PRO A 274 16.08 14.06 -14.17
C PRO A 274 16.22 14.15 -15.70
N VAL A 275 17.17 13.41 -16.28
CA VAL A 275 17.46 13.44 -17.73
C VAL A 275 16.25 12.99 -18.56
N LEU A 276 15.48 12.04 -18.04
CA LEU A 276 14.32 11.47 -18.72
C LEU A 276 13.13 12.45 -18.81
N GLN A 277 12.89 13.25 -17.76
CA GLN A 277 11.86 14.31 -17.78
C GLN A 277 12.16 15.39 -18.84
N LYS A 278 13.43 15.74 -19.04
CA LYS A 278 13.82 16.73 -20.07
C LYS A 278 13.72 16.16 -21.48
N ALA A 279 14.07 14.88 -21.67
CA ALA A 279 13.91 14.18 -22.93
C ALA A 279 12.46 14.30 -23.49
N SER A 280 11.46 14.13 -22.63
CA SER A 280 10.04 14.29 -23.02
C SER A 280 9.65 15.76 -23.31
N LEU A 281 10.20 16.73 -22.57
CA LEU A 281 9.99 18.17 -22.81
C LEU A 281 10.62 18.64 -24.12
N ILE A 282 11.79 18.11 -24.49
CA ILE A 282 12.49 18.40 -25.75
C ILE A 282 11.67 17.87 -26.93
N ILE A 283 11.11 16.66 -26.83
CA ILE A 283 10.14 16.13 -27.82
C ILE A 283 8.89 17.01 -27.89
N LYS A 284 8.40 17.55 -26.77
CA LYS A 284 7.19 18.39 -26.78
C LYS A 284 7.40 19.78 -27.39
N GLN A 285 8.60 20.35 -27.26
CA GLN A 285 8.88 21.73 -27.68
C GLN A 285 9.56 21.83 -29.06
N ASP A 286 10.26 20.79 -29.52
CA ASP A 286 11.04 20.88 -30.77
C ASP A 286 10.42 20.03 -31.90
N ASN A 287 9.75 20.71 -32.83
CA ASN A 287 9.13 20.10 -34.01
C ASN A 287 10.13 19.31 -34.87
N ARG A 288 11.42 19.64 -34.85
CA ARG A 288 12.46 18.91 -35.61
C ARG A 288 12.77 17.56 -34.98
N VAL A 289 12.75 17.46 -33.66
CA VAL A 289 12.93 16.19 -32.93
C VAL A 289 11.69 15.31 -33.12
N ARG A 290 10.48 15.88 -33.09
CA ARG A 290 9.24 15.16 -33.42
C ARG A 290 9.24 14.58 -34.83
N LEU A 291 9.69 15.35 -35.83
CA LEU A 291 9.80 14.89 -37.22
C LEU A 291 10.74 13.68 -37.35
N CYS A 292 11.88 13.69 -36.66
CA CYS A 292 12.81 12.54 -36.66
C CYS A 292 12.24 11.28 -35.99
N VAL A 293 11.45 11.43 -34.92
CA VAL A 293 10.80 10.28 -34.24
C VAL A 293 9.61 9.77 -35.06
N ARG A 294 8.79 10.67 -35.62
CA ARG A 294 7.60 10.33 -36.42
C ARG A 294 7.96 9.61 -37.71
N MET A 295 9.08 9.96 -38.37
CA MET A 295 9.58 9.25 -39.55
C MET A 295 10.03 7.80 -39.27
N ARG A 296 10.13 7.35 -38.00
CA ARG A 296 10.38 5.95 -37.64
C ARG A 296 9.13 5.12 -37.41
N HIS A 297 7.96 5.74 -37.19
CA HIS A 297 6.71 4.98 -36.99
C HIS A 297 6.01 4.62 -38.31
N GLU A 298 6.43 5.24 -39.43
CA GLU A 298 5.89 5.03 -40.78
C GLU A 298 6.83 4.20 -41.70
N ARG A 299 7.81 3.49 -41.14
CA ARG A 299 8.66 2.52 -41.87
C ARG A 299 8.78 1.20 -41.15
#